data_AF-A0A9D9G652-F1
#
_entry.id   AF-A0A9D9G652-F1
#
_cell.length_a   1.000
_cell.length_b   1.000
_cell.length_c   1.000
_cell.angle_alpha   90.00
_cell.angle_beta   90.00
_cell.angle_gamma   90.00
#
_symmetry.space_group_name_H-M   'P 1'
#
loop_
_entity.id
_entity.type
_entity.pdbx_description
1 polymer ?
#
loop_
_entity_poly.entity_id
_entity_poly.type
_entity_poly.pdbx_seq_one_letter_code
_entity_poly.pdbx_strand_id
1 'polypeptide(L)'
;MIKKAFKLILFALAAAIIVYIYPREGRFRYQFQEGKPWRYGLLTAPYNFSIYKAEAQFVAEQDSALKQYHPYLQQNSEVLPQTLEKLAEDYQQVLRIMVPERYLEYLNEQLSLIYNAGIISAEELSQLEKEGHQTVSVRIDNIGETRDITSLFTAKKAYEALLSNLPRNINKNVLIRDCHIENYLHENCVYDKTTSQRVKEELLSSVSRTQGMVQRGERIIDQGEIVNHETFLKLDSFRRQAEKRNDQSGGNWVLLGQILWVALAMSMLA
;
A
#
# COMPACT_ATOMS: atom_id res chain seq x y z
N MET A 1 -48.52 42.43 -13.15
CA MET A 1 -47.86 41.22 -12.60
C MET A 1 -46.56 40.88 -13.33
N ILE A 2 -46.55 40.77 -14.67
CA ILE A 2 -45.37 40.36 -15.47
C ILE A 2 -44.13 41.25 -15.24
N LYS A 3 -44.27 42.58 -15.15
CA LYS A 3 -43.15 43.49 -14.89
C LYS A 3 -42.50 43.30 -13.50
N LYS A 4 -43.25 42.84 -12.49
CA LYS A 4 -42.70 42.56 -11.14
C LYS A 4 -41.94 41.23 -11.14
N ALA A 5 -42.48 40.21 -11.80
CA ALA A 5 -41.82 38.90 -11.94
C ALA A 5 -40.49 39.00 -12.71
N PHE A 6 -40.45 39.78 -13.80
CA PHE A 6 -39.23 39.99 -14.58
C PHE A 6 -38.13 40.68 -13.78
N LYS A 7 -38.47 41.72 -13.00
CA LYS A 7 -37.52 42.38 -12.09
C LYS A 7 -36.95 41.43 -11.05
N LEU A 8 -37.79 40.56 -10.49
CA LEU A 8 -37.41 39.61 -9.44
C LEU A 8 -36.43 38.54 -9.95
N ILE A 9 -36.65 38.06 -11.17
CA ILE A 9 -35.73 37.11 -11.84
C ILE A 9 -34.39 37.77 -12.16
N LEU A 10 -34.42 39.00 -12.69
CA LEU A 10 -33.20 39.74 -13.04
C LEU A 10 -32.36 40.06 -11.79
N PHE A 11 -33.03 40.33 -10.67
CA PHE A 11 -32.40 40.50 -9.35
C PHE A 11 -31.77 39.21 -8.82
N ALA A 12 -32.49 38.09 -8.87
CA ALA A 12 -31.96 36.80 -8.43
C ALA A 12 -30.72 36.39 -9.24
N LEU A 13 -30.74 36.68 -10.56
CA LEU A 13 -29.59 36.45 -11.44
C LEU A 13 -28.40 37.33 -11.06
N ALA A 14 -28.62 38.63 -10.80
CA ALA A 14 -27.56 39.55 -10.38
C ALA A 14 -26.94 39.14 -9.03
N ALA A 15 -27.78 38.74 -8.05
CA ALA A 15 -27.33 38.22 -6.77
C ALA A 15 -26.46 36.95 -6.94
N ALA A 16 -26.88 36.01 -7.80
CA ALA A 16 -26.12 34.81 -8.10
C ALA A 16 -24.75 35.13 -8.73
N ILE A 17 -24.70 36.10 -9.65
CA ILE A 17 -23.44 36.55 -10.28
C ILE A 17 -22.50 37.21 -9.25
N ILE A 18 -23.02 38.05 -8.36
CA ILE A 18 -22.22 38.71 -7.32
C ILE A 18 -21.62 37.68 -6.36
N VAL A 19 -22.43 36.72 -5.89
CA VAL A 19 -21.95 35.63 -5.02
C VAL A 19 -20.91 34.77 -5.73
N TYR A 20 -21.09 34.51 -7.02
CA TYR A 20 -20.14 33.74 -7.83
C TYR A 20 -18.79 34.46 -8.01
N ILE A 21 -18.80 35.78 -8.18
CA ILE A 21 -17.59 36.60 -8.41
C ILE A 21 -16.90 36.98 -7.09
N TYR A 22 -17.60 36.95 -5.95
CA TYR A 22 -17.04 37.39 -4.68
C TYR A 22 -15.83 36.53 -4.27
N PRO A 23 -14.64 37.15 -4.05
CA PRO A 23 -13.43 36.40 -3.75
C PRO A 23 -13.57 35.67 -2.42
N ARG A 24 -13.30 34.36 -2.43
CA ARG A 24 -13.21 33.56 -1.21
C ARG A 24 -11.96 34.00 -0.45
N GLU A 25 -12.12 34.87 0.53
CA GLU A 25 -11.03 35.31 1.39
C GLU A 25 -10.51 34.14 2.25
N GLY A 26 -9.18 34.08 2.43
CA GLY A 26 -8.51 33.10 3.29
C GLY A 26 -7.43 32.25 2.61
N ARG A 27 -6.94 32.68 1.44
CA ARG A 27 -5.69 32.13 0.89
C ARG A 27 -4.49 32.62 1.70
N PHE A 28 -3.49 31.76 1.85
CA PHE A 28 -2.21 32.09 2.44
C PHE A 28 -1.59 33.31 1.73
N ARG A 29 -1.35 34.39 2.47
CA ARG A 29 -1.06 35.72 1.90
C ARG A 29 0.40 35.93 1.49
N TYR A 30 1.29 35.00 1.82
CA TYR A 30 2.73 35.13 1.58
C TYR A 30 3.16 34.29 0.39
N GLN A 31 3.95 34.91 -0.48
CA GLN A 31 4.68 34.21 -1.54
C GLN A 31 6.15 34.11 -1.15
N PHE A 32 6.70 32.91 -1.22
CA PHE A 32 8.07 32.63 -0.79
C PHE A 32 8.70 31.58 -1.70
N GLN A 33 10.02 31.63 -1.81
CA GLN A 33 10.84 30.71 -2.57
C GLN A 33 12.11 30.44 -1.77
N GLU A 34 12.56 29.20 -1.79
CA GLU A 34 13.82 28.82 -1.15
C GLU A 34 15.00 29.59 -1.78
N GLY A 35 15.92 30.05 -0.93
CA GLY A 35 17.09 30.85 -1.31
C GLY A 35 16.81 32.33 -1.61
N LYS A 36 15.56 32.80 -1.50
CA LYS A 36 15.21 34.22 -1.68
C LYS A 36 15.03 34.95 -0.34
N PRO A 37 15.31 36.27 -0.28
CA PRO A 37 15.02 37.07 0.91
C PRO A 37 13.52 37.19 1.19
N TRP A 38 13.13 37.12 2.46
CA TRP A 38 11.77 37.36 2.92
C TRP A 38 11.38 38.83 2.78
N ARG A 39 10.26 39.10 2.10
CA ARG A 39 9.83 40.44 1.70
C ARG A 39 8.85 41.09 2.66
N TYR A 40 8.39 40.35 3.67
CA TYR A 40 7.35 40.80 4.59
C TYR A 40 7.97 41.04 5.98
N GLY A 41 7.20 41.61 6.90
CA GLY A 41 7.64 41.76 8.28
C GLY A 41 7.77 40.42 9.02
N LEU A 42 8.16 40.50 10.29
CA LEU A 42 8.26 39.39 11.21
C LEU A 42 7.02 38.48 11.16
N LEU A 43 7.25 37.22 10.84
CA LEU A 43 6.22 36.18 10.90
C LEU A 43 6.46 35.29 12.11
N THR A 44 5.50 35.29 13.02
CA THR A 44 5.42 34.37 14.16
C THR A 44 4.26 33.40 13.97
N ALA A 45 4.40 32.19 14.49
CA ALA A 45 3.35 31.17 14.42
C ALA A 45 2.10 31.58 15.22
N PRO A 46 0.92 31.73 14.60
CA PRO A 46 -0.30 32.12 15.32
C PRO A 46 -0.91 30.97 16.14
N TYR A 47 -0.56 29.73 15.83
CA TYR A 47 -0.99 28.50 16.50
C TYR A 47 0.07 27.41 16.33
N ASN A 48 -0.04 26.32 17.09
CA ASN A 48 0.84 25.17 16.96
C ASN A 48 0.57 24.43 15.64
N PHE A 49 1.61 24.09 14.88
CA PHE A 49 1.45 23.33 13.64
C PHE A 49 2.63 22.39 13.38
N SER A 50 2.35 21.20 12.87
CA SER A 50 3.38 20.23 12.49
C SER A 50 4.16 20.66 11.23
N ILE A 51 5.46 20.36 11.20
CA ILE A 51 6.33 20.58 10.04
C ILE A 51 6.28 19.34 9.16
N TYR A 52 5.71 19.45 7.96
CA TYR A 52 5.74 18.39 6.95
C TYR A 52 7.15 18.22 6.39
N LYS A 53 7.51 16.95 6.16
CA LYS A 53 8.73 16.60 5.45
C LYS A 53 8.63 16.99 3.98
N ALA A 54 9.77 17.17 3.32
CA ALA A 54 9.82 17.26 1.88
C ALA A 54 9.32 15.96 1.25
N GLU A 55 8.65 16.04 0.09
CA GLU A 55 8.07 14.85 -0.56
C GLU A 55 9.14 13.81 -0.90
N ALA A 56 10.29 14.25 -1.43
CA ALA A 56 11.40 13.36 -1.75
C ALA A 56 11.97 12.65 -0.51
N GLN A 57 12.06 13.34 0.62
CA GLN A 57 12.51 12.74 1.89
C GLN A 57 11.48 11.73 2.40
N PHE A 58 10.19 12.09 2.38
CA PHE A 58 9.12 11.21 2.82
C PHE A 58 9.05 9.92 1.99
N VAL A 59 9.15 10.02 0.66
CA VAL A 59 9.19 8.87 -0.25
C VAL A 59 10.44 8.01 0.00
N ALA A 60 11.63 8.63 0.16
CA ALA A 60 12.85 7.88 0.43
C ALA A 60 12.79 7.11 1.78
N GLU A 61 12.14 7.68 2.79
CA GLU A 61 11.89 6.98 4.06
C GLU A 61 10.89 5.83 3.88
N GLN A 62 9.82 6.01 3.08
CA GLN A 62 8.90 4.93 2.73
C GLN A 62 9.59 3.79 1.98
N ASP A 63 10.42 4.11 0.99
CA ASP A 63 11.20 3.12 0.24
C ASP A 63 12.15 2.37 1.16
N SER A 64 12.75 3.06 2.13
CA SER A 64 13.62 2.43 3.13
C SER A 64 12.86 1.50 4.06
N ALA A 65 11.63 1.87 4.47
CA ALA A 65 10.75 0.99 5.26
C ALA A 65 10.33 -0.26 4.47
N LEU A 66 10.04 -0.11 3.17
CA LEU A 66 9.67 -1.21 2.29
C LEU A 66 10.80 -2.21 2.02
N LYS A 67 12.07 -1.88 2.31
CA LYS A 67 13.17 -2.86 2.21
C LYS A 67 13.03 -4.02 3.22
N GLN A 68 12.31 -3.80 4.31
CA GLN A 68 12.01 -4.82 5.33
C GLN A 68 10.69 -5.55 5.07
N TYR A 69 9.99 -5.21 3.98
CA TYR A 69 8.72 -5.83 3.65
C TYR A 69 8.94 -7.19 2.99
N HIS A 70 8.33 -8.21 3.60
CA HIS A 70 8.29 -9.58 3.10
C HIS A 70 6.84 -9.95 2.81
N PRO A 71 6.46 -10.24 1.55
CA PRO A 71 5.11 -10.67 1.23
C PRO A 71 4.78 -12.01 1.91
N TYR A 72 3.51 -12.21 2.25
CA TYR A 72 3.05 -13.38 2.98
C TYR A 72 2.47 -14.44 2.05
N LEU A 73 2.89 -15.68 2.27
CA LEU A 73 2.30 -16.89 1.69
C LEU A 73 1.60 -17.67 2.80
N GLN A 74 0.47 -18.28 2.49
CA GLN A 74 -0.20 -19.23 3.36
C GLN A 74 0.03 -20.64 2.85
N GLN A 75 0.63 -21.48 3.69
CA GLN A 75 0.87 -22.88 3.40
C GLN A 75 -0.23 -23.74 4.04
N ASN A 76 -0.93 -24.52 3.23
CA ASN A 76 -1.92 -25.48 3.70
C ASN A 76 -1.22 -26.77 4.16
N SER A 77 -1.22 -26.99 5.47
CA SER A 77 -0.61 -28.13 6.15
C SER A 77 -1.34 -29.46 5.87
N GLU A 78 -2.57 -29.43 5.36
CA GLU A 78 -3.38 -30.63 5.07
C GLU A 78 -3.03 -31.29 3.72
N VAL A 79 -2.44 -30.56 2.78
CA VAL A 79 -2.20 -31.06 1.41
C VAL A 79 -1.17 -32.19 1.39
N LEU A 80 -0.11 -32.09 2.20
CA LEU A 80 0.92 -33.14 2.28
C LEU A 80 0.34 -34.45 2.83
N PRO A 81 -0.31 -34.48 4.02
CA PRO A 81 -0.96 -35.70 4.53
C PRO A 81 -1.92 -36.34 3.53
N GLN A 82 -2.78 -35.54 2.89
CA GLN A 82 -3.74 -36.04 1.88
C GLN A 82 -3.03 -36.65 0.67
N THR A 83 -1.94 -36.03 0.23
CA THR A 83 -1.15 -36.53 -0.90
C THR A 83 -0.44 -37.84 -0.57
N LEU A 84 0.14 -37.96 0.63
CA LEU A 84 0.80 -39.18 1.07
C LEU A 84 -0.20 -40.32 1.30
N GLU A 85 -1.38 -40.02 1.82
CA GLU A 85 -2.47 -40.99 1.98
C GLU A 85 -2.91 -41.52 0.60
N LYS A 86 -3.18 -40.62 -0.35
CA LYS A 86 -3.51 -40.99 -1.74
C LYS A 86 -2.41 -41.84 -2.39
N LEU A 87 -1.13 -41.46 -2.22
CA LEU A 87 0.00 -42.23 -2.73
C LEU A 87 0.04 -43.65 -2.12
N ALA A 88 -0.22 -43.79 -0.83
CA ALA A 88 -0.27 -45.08 -0.15
C ALA A 88 -1.44 -45.93 -0.67
N GLU A 89 -2.61 -45.35 -0.90
CA GLU A 89 -3.77 -46.03 -1.49
C GLU A 89 -3.49 -46.51 -2.93
N ASP A 90 -2.99 -45.64 -3.80
CA ASP A 90 -2.63 -45.95 -5.18
C ASP A 90 -1.57 -47.07 -5.22
N TYR A 91 -0.63 -47.04 -4.26
CA TYR A 91 0.37 -48.08 -4.12
C TYR A 91 -0.24 -49.42 -3.75
N GLN A 92 -1.14 -49.49 -2.76
CA GLN A 92 -1.77 -50.75 -2.36
C GLN A 92 -2.68 -51.34 -3.45
N GLN A 93 -3.40 -50.50 -4.19
CA GLN A 93 -4.39 -50.95 -5.18
C GLN A 93 -3.76 -51.40 -6.49
N VAL A 94 -2.79 -50.62 -7.01
CA VAL A 94 -2.29 -50.79 -8.39
C VAL A 94 -0.78 -51.03 -8.41
N LEU A 95 0.01 -50.21 -7.71
CA LEU A 95 1.46 -50.19 -7.92
C LEU A 95 2.20 -51.34 -7.24
N ARG A 96 1.69 -51.92 -6.15
CA ARG A 96 2.37 -52.96 -5.35
C ARG A 96 2.80 -54.18 -6.17
N ILE A 97 2.09 -54.49 -7.26
CA ILE A 97 2.40 -55.63 -8.15
C ILE A 97 3.54 -55.28 -9.12
N MET A 98 3.65 -54.01 -9.52
CA MET A 98 4.53 -53.55 -10.61
C MET A 98 5.76 -52.78 -10.11
N VAL A 99 5.67 -52.14 -8.95
CA VAL A 99 6.63 -51.20 -8.40
C VAL A 99 7.09 -51.67 -7.02
N PRO A 100 8.40 -51.85 -6.79
CA PRO A 100 8.94 -52.21 -5.48
C PRO A 100 8.74 -51.13 -4.40
N GLU A 101 8.68 -51.54 -3.13
CA GLU A 101 8.38 -50.66 -1.98
C GLU A 101 9.37 -49.51 -1.78
N ARG A 102 10.63 -49.69 -2.19
CA ARG A 102 11.65 -48.62 -2.17
C ARG A 102 11.25 -47.34 -2.93
N TYR A 103 10.34 -47.43 -3.92
CA TYR A 103 9.85 -46.25 -4.62
C TYR A 103 8.83 -45.48 -3.77
N LEU A 104 8.02 -46.17 -2.98
CA LEU A 104 7.09 -45.54 -2.03
C LEU A 104 7.87 -44.80 -0.94
N GLU A 105 8.91 -45.43 -0.38
CA GLU A 105 9.80 -44.80 0.60
C GLU A 105 10.45 -43.54 0.02
N TYR A 106 11.01 -43.63 -1.18
CA TYR A 106 11.63 -42.51 -1.87
C TYR A 106 10.64 -41.36 -2.12
N LEU A 107 9.44 -41.68 -2.63
CA LEU A 107 8.41 -40.66 -2.91
C LEU A 107 7.92 -40.00 -1.62
N ASN A 108 7.70 -40.76 -0.55
CA ASN A 108 7.30 -40.19 0.74
C ASN A 108 8.33 -39.17 1.26
N GLU A 109 9.63 -39.50 1.18
CA GLU A 109 10.70 -38.60 1.61
C GLU A 109 10.78 -37.34 0.73
N GLN A 110 10.80 -37.50 -0.60
CA GLN A 110 10.92 -36.38 -1.53
C GLN A 110 9.69 -35.46 -1.51
N LEU A 111 8.48 -36.03 -1.49
CA LEU A 111 7.26 -35.23 -1.39
C LEU A 111 7.24 -34.47 -0.06
N SER A 112 7.64 -35.08 1.05
CA SER A 112 7.74 -34.38 2.33
C SER A 112 8.69 -33.17 2.25
N LEU A 113 9.87 -33.33 1.65
CA LEU A 113 10.82 -32.23 1.47
C LEU A 113 10.25 -31.10 0.59
N ILE A 114 9.66 -31.45 -0.55
CA ILE A 114 9.09 -30.50 -1.51
C ILE A 114 7.91 -29.74 -0.89
N TYR A 115 6.97 -30.46 -0.27
CA TYR A 115 5.78 -29.85 0.33
C TYR A 115 6.13 -29.00 1.56
N ASN A 116 7.16 -29.35 2.33
CA ASN A 116 7.64 -28.54 3.45
C ASN A 116 8.25 -27.22 2.99
N ALA A 117 9.05 -27.27 1.90
CA ALA A 117 9.57 -26.06 1.26
C ALA A 117 8.43 -25.19 0.70
N GLY A 118 7.42 -25.82 0.09
CA GLY A 118 6.21 -25.19 -0.42
C GLY A 118 6.14 -25.19 -1.94
N ILE A 119 5.00 -25.63 -2.47
CA ILE A 119 4.65 -25.62 -3.89
C ILE A 119 3.71 -24.44 -4.15
N ILE A 120 4.21 -23.44 -4.89
CA ILE A 120 3.50 -22.22 -5.29
C ILE A 120 3.20 -22.26 -6.80
N SER A 121 2.17 -21.53 -7.22
CA SER A 121 1.89 -21.35 -8.65
C SER A 121 3.05 -20.66 -9.37
N ALA A 122 3.27 -21.02 -10.64
CA ALA A 122 4.32 -20.40 -11.44
C ALA A 122 4.05 -18.90 -11.71
N GLU A 123 2.77 -18.51 -11.75
CA GLU A 123 2.35 -17.13 -11.97
C GLU A 123 2.68 -16.25 -10.75
N GLU A 124 2.31 -16.67 -9.54
CA GLU A 124 2.62 -15.93 -8.32
C GLU A 124 4.13 -15.85 -8.07
N LEU A 125 4.87 -16.94 -8.30
CA LEU A 125 6.33 -16.93 -8.17
C LEU A 125 6.96 -15.91 -9.13
N SER A 126 6.52 -15.93 -10.39
CA SER A 126 7.01 -14.98 -11.40
C SER A 126 6.64 -13.54 -11.06
N GLN A 127 5.49 -13.31 -10.42
CA GLN A 127 5.09 -11.99 -9.98
C GLN A 127 5.99 -11.48 -8.84
N LEU A 128 6.27 -12.32 -7.84
CA LEU A 128 7.17 -11.97 -6.74
C LEU A 128 8.58 -11.62 -7.23
N GLU A 129 9.10 -12.40 -8.18
CA GLU A 129 10.40 -12.14 -8.83
C GLU A 129 10.40 -10.81 -9.61
N LYS A 130 9.33 -10.51 -10.37
CA LYS A 130 9.19 -9.25 -11.10
C LYS A 130 9.07 -8.04 -10.19
N GLU A 131 8.43 -8.19 -9.04
CA GLU A 131 8.31 -7.17 -8.01
C GLU A 131 9.63 -6.97 -7.24
N GLY A 132 10.66 -7.78 -7.51
CA GLY A 132 11.99 -7.66 -6.94
C GLY A 132 12.09 -8.21 -5.51
N HIS A 133 11.10 -8.98 -5.06
CA HIS A 133 11.17 -9.65 -3.77
C HIS A 133 12.23 -10.76 -3.83
N GLN A 134 13.03 -10.87 -2.76
CA GLN A 134 14.03 -11.94 -2.58
C GLN A 134 13.56 -12.98 -1.57
N THR A 135 12.77 -12.55 -0.59
CA THR A 135 12.29 -13.34 0.53
C THR A 135 10.79 -13.15 0.72
N VAL A 136 10.15 -14.17 1.28
CA VAL A 136 8.73 -14.21 1.62
C VAL A 136 8.54 -14.76 3.02
N SER A 137 7.45 -14.37 3.68
CA SER A 137 7.03 -14.92 4.96
C SER A 137 6.00 -16.02 4.72
N VAL A 138 6.38 -17.28 4.94
CA VAL A 138 5.47 -18.42 4.81
C VAL A 138 4.82 -18.68 6.15
N ARG A 139 3.49 -18.59 6.20
CA ARG A 139 2.68 -18.93 7.38
C ARG A 139 2.25 -20.39 7.30
N ILE A 140 2.72 -21.18 8.25
CA ILE A 140 2.23 -22.54 8.53
C ILE A 140 1.42 -22.43 9.82
N ASP A 141 0.11 -22.63 9.71
CA ASP A 141 -0.87 -22.42 10.80
C ASP A 141 -0.74 -21.00 11.40
N ASN A 142 -0.10 -20.87 12.57
CA ASN A 142 0.12 -19.61 13.29
C ASN A 142 1.59 -19.15 13.35
N ILE A 143 2.51 -19.89 12.72
CA ILE A 143 3.94 -19.59 12.73
C ILE A 143 4.33 -19.04 11.37
N GLY A 144 4.85 -17.81 11.34
CA GLY A 144 5.42 -17.20 10.15
C GLY A 144 6.94 -17.38 10.12
N GLU A 145 7.46 -17.98 9.06
CA GLU A 145 8.90 -18.12 8.83
C GLU A 145 9.30 -17.39 7.53
N THR A 146 10.36 -16.59 7.60
CA THR A 146 10.91 -15.94 6.42
C THR A 146 11.82 -16.89 5.66
N ARG A 147 11.57 -17.07 4.36
CA ARG A 147 12.32 -17.95 3.47
C ARG A 147 12.70 -17.23 2.18
N ASP A 148 13.79 -17.67 1.55
CA ASP A 148 14.15 -17.20 0.21
C ASP A 148 13.15 -17.70 -0.83
N ILE A 149 12.77 -16.85 -1.78
CA ILE A 149 11.84 -17.23 -2.86
C ILE A 149 12.40 -18.37 -3.71
N THR A 150 13.73 -18.48 -3.81
CA THR A 150 14.40 -19.57 -4.53
C THR A 150 14.27 -20.93 -3.86
N SER A 151 13.89 -20.96 -2.57
CA SER A 151 13.65 -22.22 -1.85
C SER A 151 12.29 -22.84 -2.17
N LEU A 152 11.36 -22.06 -2.74
CA LEU A 152 10.04 -22.53 -3.12
C LEU A 152 10.07 -23.31 -4.44
N PHE A 153 9.16 -24.29 -4.54
CA PHE A 153 8.96 -25.05 -5.76
C PHE A 153 7.74 -24.54 -6.52
N THR A 154 7.80 -24.61 -7.85
CA THR A 154 6.58 -24.76 -8.67
C THR A 154 6.36 -26.23 -8.93
N ALA A 155 5.16 -26.65 -9.34
CA ALA A 155 4.91 -28.05 -9.71
C ALA A 155 5.95 -28.57 -10.72
N LYS A 156 6.36 -27.73 -11.68
CA LYS A 156 7.43 -28.04 -12.63
C LYS A 156 8.81 -28.19 -11.96
N LYS A 157 9.23 -27.22 -11.12
CA LYS A 157 10.52 -27.30 -10.41
C LYS A 157 10.57 -28.51 -9.47
N ALA A 158 9.46 -28.82 -8.80
CA ALA A 158 9.32 -29.99 -7.94
C ALA A 158 9.50 -31.30 -8.73
N TYR A 159 8.83 -31.40 -9.88
CA TYR A 159 8.98 -32.54 -10.78
C TYR A 159 10.43 -32.71 -11.26
N GLU A 160 11.08 -31.64 -11.69
CA GLU A 160 12.48 -31.66 -12.12
C GLU A 160 13.42 -32.05 -10.97
N ALA A 161 13.20 -31.50 -9.77
CA ALA A 161 14.00 -31.79 -8.58
C ALA A 161 13.91 -33.27 -8.20
N LEU A 162 12.71 -33.84 -8.14
CA LEU A 162 12.46 -35.24 -7.80
C LEU A 162 13.19 -36.21 -8.75
N LEU A 163 13.38 -35.82 -10.01
CA LEU A 163 14.02 -36.64 -11.03
C LEU A 163 15.52 -36.37 -11.25
N SER A 164 16.09 -35.36 -10.58
CA SER A 164 17.46 -34.89 -10.84
C SER A 164 18.54 -35.71 -10.12
N ASN A 165 18.30 -36.10 -8.86
CA ASN A 165 19.27 -36.76 -7.99
C ASN A 165 18.78 -38.15 -7.54
N LEU A 166 18.46 -39.00 -8.50
CA LEU A 166 17.90 -40.34 -8.22
C LEU A 166 18.95 -41.30 -7.64
N PRO A 167 18.63 -42.01 -6.54
CA PRO A 167 19.45 -43.10 -6.04
C PRO A 167 19.65 -44.21 -7.10
N ARG A 168 20.77 -44.94 -7.04
CA ARG A 168 21.10 -46.00 -8.04
C ARG A 168 20.04 -47.10 -8.17
N ASN A 169 19.25 -47.32 -7.13
CA ASN A 169 18.19 -48.33 -7.05
C ASN A 169 16.81 -47.82 -7.52
N ILE A 170 16.69 -46.55 -7.90
CA ILE A 170 15.48 -45.90 -8.38
C ILE A 170 15.61 -45.60 -9.88
N ASN A 171 14.71 -46.16 -10.69
CA ASN A 171 14.67 -45.93 -12.12
C ASN A 171 13.69 -44.80 -12.46
N LYS A 172 14.19 -43.77 -13.14
CA LYS A 172 13.42 -42.63 -13.63
C LYS A 172 12.17 -43.04 -14.42
N ASN A 173 12.25 -44.07 -15.25
CA ASN A 173 11.13 -44.49 -16.10
C ASN A 173 9.95 -45.03 -15.29
N VAL A 174 10.21 -45.68 -14.16
CA VAL A 174 9.17 -46.22 -13.27
C VAL A 174 8.40 -45.08 -12.62
N LEU A 175 9.11 -44.05 -12.13
CA LEU A 175 8.49 -42.85 -11.56
C LEU A 175 7.58 -42.12 -12.56
N ILE A 176 8.00 -42.03 -13.82
CA ILE A 176 7.25 -41.31 -14.85
C ILE A 176 6.08 -42.12 -15.39
N ARG A 177 6.30 -43.40 -15.74
CA ARG A 177 5.32 -44.21 -16.48
C ARG A 177 4.38 -45.00 -15.59
N ASP A 178 4.88 -45.51 -14.47
CA ASP A 178 4.13 -46.41 -13.62
C ASP A 178 3.53 -45.63 -12.44
N CYS A 179 4.33 -44.76 -11.80
CA CYS A 179 3.86 -43.98 -10.65
C CYS A 179 3.12 -42.69 -11.02
N HIS A 180 3.27 -42.15 -12.23
CA HIS A 180 2.66 -40.87 -12.64
C HIS A 180 2.86 -39.75 -11.60
N ILE A 181 4.11 -39.47 -11.24
CA ILE A 181 4.47 -38.54 -10.15
C ILE A 181 3.84 -37.14 -10.28
N GLU A 182 3.48 -36.71 -11.49
CA GLU A 182 2.75 -35.47 -11.75
C GLU A 182 1.42 -35.37 -10.99
N ASN A 183 0.78 -36.51 -10.68
CA ASN A 183 -0.51 -36.59 -9.99
C ASN A 183 -0.43 -36.34 -8.48
N TYR A 184 0.78 -36.14 -7.95
CA TYR A 184 1.05 -35.90 -6.53
C TYR A 184 1.73 -34.55 -6.27
N LEU A 185 1.89 -33.71 -7.29
CA LEU A 185 2.52 -32.39 -7.18
C LEU A 185 1.46 -31.30 -7.33
N HIS A 186 0.88 -30.90 -6.20
CA HIS A 186 -0.16 -29.89 -6.13
C HIS A 186 0.32 -28.69 -5.32
N GLU A 187 -0.23 -27.52 -5.64
CA GLU A 187 0.07 -26.30 -4.89
C GLU A 187 -0.41 -26.43 -3.45
N ASN A 188 0.45 -26.11 -2.50
CA ASN A 188 0.09 -26.00 -1.09
C ASN A 188 0.45 -24.63 -0.50
N CYS A 189 1.11 -23.75 -1.26
CA CYS A 189 1.42 -22.38 -0.85
C CYS A 189 0.70 -21.40 -1.77
N VAL A 190 -0.07 -20.49 -1.18
CA VAL A 190 -0.86 -19.49 -1.91
C VAL A 190 -0.54 -18.09 -1.37
N TYR A 191 -0.55 -17.07 -2.22
CA TYR A 191 -0.31 -15.70 -1.79
C TYR A 191 -1.43 -15.17 -0.87
N ASP A 192 -1.08 -14.80 0.37
CA ASP A 192 -2.01 -14.15 1.30
C ASP A 192 -2.01 -12.64 1.04
N LYS A 193 -2.83 -12.25 0.05
CA LYS A 193 -2.98 -10.85 -0.37
C LYS A 193 -3.43 -9.95 0.78
N THR A 194 -4.35 -10.42 1.63
CA THR A 194 -4.92 -9.62 2.71
C THR A 194 -3.87 -9.30 3.77
N THR A 195 -3.15 -10.30 4.26
CA THR A 195 -2.08 -10.09 5.25
C THR A 195 -0.94 -9.27 4.66
N SER A 196 -0.53 -9.58 3.43
CA SER A 196 0.54 -8.86 2.72
C SER A 196 0.24 -7.37 2.58
N GLN A 197 -0.98 -7.03 2.12
CA GLN A 197 -1.40 -5.64 1.98
C GLN A 197 -1.49 -4.91 3.32
N ARG A 198 -2.07 -5.56 4.34
CA ARG A 198 -2.18 -4.98 5.68
C ARG A 198 -0.81 -4.65 6.27
N VAL A 199 0.15 -5.59 6.19
CA VAL A 199 1.52 -5.38 6.70
C VAL A 199 2.24 -4.30 5.91
N LYS A 200 2.06 -4.25 4.59
CA LYS A 200 2.63 -3.19 3.74
C LYS A 200 2.10 -1.81 4.14
N GLU A 201 0.79 -1.69 4.34
CA GLU A 201 0.14 -0.44 4.77
C GLU A 201 0.58 -0.03 6.18
N GLU A 202 0.73 -0.99 7.09
CA GLU A 202 1.23 -0.77 8.43
C GLU A 202 2.66 -0.20 8.41
N LEU A 203 3.56 -0.81 7.63
CA LEU A 203 4.92 -0.31 7.42
C LEU A 203 4.93 1.11 6.84
N LEU A 204 4.12 1.37 5.80
CA LEU A 204 4.03 2.70 5.19
C LEU A 204 3.43 3.76 6.12
N SER A 205 2.47 3.38 6.96
CA SER A 205 1.82 4.28 7.92
C SER A 205 2.71 4.60 9.13
N SER A 206 3.66 3.72 9.46
CA SER A 206 4.66 3.96 10.50
C SER A 206 5.62 5.12 10.16
N VAL A 207 5.78 5.44 8.87
CA VAL A 207 6.58 6.57 8.41
C VAL A 207 5.83 7.87 8.66
N SER A 208 6.29 8.65 9.64
CA SER A 208 5.69 9.96 9.95
C SER A 208 5.82 10.92 8.78
N ARG A 209 4.71 11.56 8.39
CA ARG A 209 4.69 12.68 7.42
C ARG A 209 5.32 13.98 7.96
N THR A 210 5.62 14.04 9.25
CA THR A 210 6.10 15.26 9.93
C THR A 210 7.39 15.01 10.68
N GLN A 211 8.23 16.05 10.79
CA GLN A 211 9.54 15.98 11.45
C GLN A 211 9.67 16.88 12.69
N GLY A 212 8.56 17.46 13.15
CA GLY A 212 8.54 18.34 14.30
C GLY A 212 7.27 19.18 14.35
N MET A 213 7.25 20.15 15.28
CA MET A 213 6.15 21.08 15.46
C MET A 213 6.68 22.48 15.76
N VAL A 214 6.09 23.49 15.14
CA VAL A 214 6.29 24.90 15.46
C VAL A 214 5.28 25.29 16.53
N GLN A 215 5.74 25.92 17.61
CA GLN A 215 4.87 26.35 18.72
C GLN A 215 4.27 27.73 18.44
N ARG A 216 3.09 28.00 19.01
CA ARG A 216 2.47 29.32 18.97
C ARG A 216 3.42 30.37 19.57
N GLY A 217 3.57 31.48 18.86
CA GLY A 217 4.47 32.57 19.21
C GLY A 217 5.92 32.35 18.77
N GLU A 218 6.30 31.16 18.29
CA GLU A 218 7.63 30.90 17.74
C GLU A 218 7.88 31.80 16.51
N ARG A 219 9.06 32.42 16.46
CA ARG A 219 9.51 33.20 15.31
C ARG A 219 9.85 32.26 14.15
N ILE A 220 9.21 32.49 13.00
CA ILE A 220 9.44 31.71 11.78
C ILE A 220 10.52 32.36 10.92
N ILE A 221 10.33 33.65 10.57
CA ILE A 221 11.25 34.42 9.71
C ILE A 221 11.01 35.91 9.89
N ASP A 222 12.03 36.74 9.68
CA ASP A 222 11.96 38.20 9.70
C ASP A 222 12.37 38.83 8.36
N GLN A 223 12.05 40.11 8.18
CA GLN A 223 12.28 40.86 6.95
C GLN A 223 13.76 40.85 6.56
N GLY A 224 14.04 40.50 5.30
CA GLY A 224 15.39 40.45 4.75
C GLY A 224 16.14 39.14 5.02
N GLU A 225 15.66 38.27 5.91
CA GLU A 225 16.26 36.95 6.13
C GLU A 225 16.08 36.06 4.89
N ILE A 226 17.08 35.21 4.62
CA ILE A 226 17.02 34.25 3.51
C ILE A 226 16.15 33.07 3.92
N VAL A 227 15.16 32.72 3.07
CA VAL A 227 14.36 31.51 3.24
C VAL A 227 15.25 30.30 2.96
N ASN A 228 15.83 29.70 4.00
CA ASN A 228 16.57 28.44 3.91
C ASN A 228 15.62 27.24 3.87
N HIS A 229 16.17 26.02 3.77
CA HIS A 229 15.40 24.79 3.66
C HIS A 229 14.43 24.57 4.84
N GLU A 230 14.91 24.73 6.07
CA GLU A 230 14.09 24.54 7.27
C GLU A 230 12.93 25.53 7.32
N THR A 231 13.22 26.81 7.07
CA THR A 231 12.21 27.87 7.08
C THR A 231 11.22 27.71 5.94
N PHE A 232 11.67 27.25 4.76
CA PHE A 232 10.78 26.90 3.65
C PHE A 232 9.77 25.82 4.08
N LEU A 233 10.24 24.74 4.72
CA LEU A 233 9.35 23.68 5.21
C LEU A 233 8.36 24.19 6.26
N LYS A 234 8.79 25.06 7.19
CA LYS A 234 7.88 25.70 8.17
C LYS A 234 6.81 26.55 7.47
N LEU A 235 7.20 27.39 6.51
CA LEU A 235 6.30 28.26 5.75
C LEU A 235 5.31 27.47 4.90
N ASP A 236 5.78 26.44 4.19
CA ASP A 236 4.92 25.56 3.38
C ASP A 236 3.96 24.75 4.25
N SER A 237 4.43 24.25 5.39
CA SER A 237 3.57 23.55 6.35
C SER A 237 2.49 24.46 6.93
N PHE A 238 2.86 25.68 7.29
CA PHE A 238 1.94 26.68 7.77
C PHE A 238 0.89 27.03 6.70
N ARG A 239 1.32 27.20 5.44
CA ARG A 239 0.43 27.41 4.29
C ARG A 239 -0.58 26.29 4.12
N ARG A 240 -0.12 25.04 4.04
CA ARG A 240 -1.00 23.86 3.86
C ARG A 240 -2.04 23.76 4.96
N GLN A 241 -1.67 24.01 6.21
CA GLN A 241 -2.60 23.93 7.33
C GLN A 241 -3.57 25.11 7.40
N ALA A 242 -3.12 26.32 7.06
CA ALA A 242 -3.98 27.49 6.98
C ALA A 242 -5.04 27.34 5.89
N GLU A 243 -4.65 26.85 4.71
CA GLU A 243 -5.56 26.59 3.59
C GLU A 243 -6.59 25.50 3.95
N LYS A 244 -6.16 24.39 4.57
CA LYS A 244 -7.07 23.33 5.04
C LYS A 244 -8.08 23.80 6.09
N ARG A 245 -7.64 24.60 7.08
CA ARG A 245 -8.53 25.14 8.11
C ARG A 245 -9.59 26.04 7.48
N ASN A 246 -9.20 26.88 6.53
CA ASN A 246 -10.13 27.80 5.87
C ASN A 246 -11.21 27.05 5.07
N ASP A 247 -10.85 25.96 4.39
CA ASP A 247 -11.78 25.15 3.61
C ASP A 247 -12.85 24.47 4.50
N GLN A 248 -12.47 24.05 5.71
CA GLN A 248 -13.37 23.38 6.65
C GLN A 248 -14.26 24.32 7.47
N SER A 249 -13.79 25.52 7.84
CA SER A 249 -14.49 26.37 8.82
C SER A 249 -15.43 27.42 8.24
N GLY A 250 -15.29 27.80 6.96
CA GLY A 250 -15.86 29.07 6.49
C GLY A 250 -16.80 29.01 5.29
N GLY A 251 -16.69 28.01 4.41
CA GLY A 251 -17.35 28.07 3.10
C GLY A 251 -18.86 28.30 3.15
N ASN A 252 -19.60 27.44 3.87
CA ASN A 252 -21.06 27.45 3.83
C ASN A 252 -21.70 28.57 4.66
N TRP A 253 -21.13 28.92 5.82
CA TRP A 253 -21.68 29.98 6.69
C TRP A 253 -21.41 31.37 6.13
N VAL A 254 -20.25 31.58 5.49
CA VAL A 254 -19.95 32.83 4.79
C VAL A 254 -20.85 32.99 3.57
N LEU A 255 -21.11 31.92 2.82
CA LEU A 255 -22.08 31.90 1.71
C LEU A 255 -23.51 32.25 2.17
N LEU A 256 -23.98 31.65 3.27
CA LEU A 256 -25.28 31.99 3.86
C LEU A 256 -25.36 33.46 4.28
N GLY A 257 -24.31 33.98 4.92
CA GLY A 257 -24.23 35.39 5.29
C GLY A 257 -24.23 36.34 4.08
N GLN A 258 -23.54 35.97 3.00
CA GLN A 258 -23.53 36.72 1.74
C GLN A 258 -24.91 36.73 1.07
N ILE A 259 -25.60 35.58 1.01
CA ILE A 259 -26.97 35.49 0.48
C ILE A 259 -27.90 36.37 1.31
N LEU A 260 -27.80 36.33 2.63
CA LEU A 260 -28.62 37.15 3.52
C LEU A 260 -28.36 38.65 3.32
N TRP A 261 -27.09 39.07 3.27
CA TRP A 261 -26.71 40.47 3.03
C TRP A 261 -27.19 41.00 1.69
N VAL A 262 -27.02 40.21 0.63
CA VAL A 262 -27.51 40.57 -0.70
C VAL A 262 -29.04 40.67 -0.65
N ALA A 263 -29.75 39.69 -0.09
CA ALA A 263 -31.20 39.74 0.04
C ALA A 263 -31.70 40.98 0.82
N LEU A 264 -30.99 41.38 1.87
CA LEU A 264 -31.33 42.55 2.69
C LEU A 264 -31.08 43.87 1.94
N ALA A 265 -29.93 44.01 1.26
CA ALA A 265 -29.64 45.16 0.41
C ALA A 265 -30.64 45.28 -0.77
N MET A 266 -31.01 44.13 -1.34
CA MET A 266 -32.00 44.04 -2.41
C MET A 266 -33.39 44.45 -1.93
N SER A 267 -33.76 44.12 -0.68
CA SER A 267 -35.04 44.53 -0.09
C SER A 267 -35.18 46.05 0.12
N MET A 268 -34.06 46.77 0.31
CA MET A 268 -34.05 48.23 0.39
C MET A 268 -34.16 48.94 -0.98
N LEU A 269 -33.86 48.23 -2.07
CA LEU A 269 -33.88 48.75 -3.45
C LEU A 269 -35.22 48.49 -4.18
N ALA A 270 -36.07 47.63 -3.64
CA ALA A 270 -37.36 47.22 -4.20
C ALA A 270 -38.51 48.15 -3.78
#